data_AF-A0A821PGF4-F1
#
_entry.id   AF-A0A821PGF4-F1
#
_cell.length_a   1.000
_cell.length_b   1.000
_cell.length_c   1.000
_cell.angle_alpha   90.00
_cell.angle_beta   90.00
_cell.angle_gamma   90.00
#
_symmetry.space_group_name_H-M   'P 1'
#
loop_
_entity.id
_entity.type
_entity.pdbx_description
1 polymer ?
#
loop_
_entity_poly.entity_id
_entity_poly.type
_entity_poly.pdbx_seq_one_letter_code
_entity_poly.pdbx_strand_id
1 'polypeptide(L)'
;ILALQLQGQSNEVFLICNTHLYFHPTADIVRCLQVMIAFERIKEIKQIYVEQNKNVSIIWSGDFNANVTSLAYHLIFTGVLLTDTNHRSYNEDYAKIIKDFDYKSSIELSTYSNYAYTNYMLNYHGVIDHIFYDAKKFKFQRCIPMPTHEEVTEFTALPSCKIPSDHLAVVVELEIIK
;
A
#
# COMPACT_ATOMS: atom_id res chain seq x y z
N ILE A 1 -1.47 0.45 -13.42
CA ILE A 1 -1.15 -0.99 -13.28
C ILE A 1 -0.43 -1.39 -14.55
N LEU A 2 0.77 -1.95 -14.41
CA LEU A 2 1.57 -2.49 -15.50
C LEU A 2 1.63 -4.01 -15.35
N ALA A 3 1.29 -4.74 -16.40
CA ALA A 3 1.45 -6.19 -16.42
C ALA A 3 2.80 -6.53 -17.08
N LEU A 4 3.70 -7.16 -16.33
CA LEU A 4 5.02 -7.55 -16.78
C LEU A 4 5.10 -9.08 -16.89
N GLN A 5 5.77 -9.56 -17.94
CA GLN A 5 5.99 -10.99 -18.16
C GLN A 5 7.49 -11.27 -18.15
N LEU A 6 7.90 -12.32 -17.43
CA LEU A 6 9.30 -12.72 -17.40
C LEU A 6 9.72 -13.29 -18.76
N GLN A 7 10.80 -12.75 -19.32
CA GLN A 7 11.39 -13.31 -20.53
C GLN A 7 11.87 -14.73 -20.25
N GLY A 8 11.38 -15.71 -21.02
CA GLY A 8 11.67 -17.13 -20.82
C GLY A 8 10.77 -17.88 -19.83
N GLN A 9 9.88 -17.18 -19.09
CA GLN A 9 8.83 -17.77 -18.27
C GLN A 9 7.47 -17.22 -18.71
N SER A 10 7.01 -17.66 -19.87
CA SER A 10 5.83 -17.09 -20.52
C SER A 10 4.52 -17.30 -19.76
N ASN A 11 4.49 -18.11 -18.70
CA ASN A 11 3.29 -18.30 -17.89
C ASN A 11 3.22 -17.41 -16.64
N GLU A 12 4.31 -16.75 -16.25
CA GLU A 12 4.34 -15.87 -15.07
C GLU A 12 4.10 -14.40 -15.46
N VAL A 13 3.10 -13.79 -14.84
CA VAL A 13 2.73 -12.38 -15.02
C VAL A 13 2.75 -11.67 -13.67
N PHE A 14 3.37 -10.49 -13.63
CA PHE A 14 3.44 -9.61 -12.47
C PHE A 14 2.59 -8.38 -12.73
N LEU A 15 1.56 -8.17 -11.93
CA LEU A 15 0.83 -6.91 -11.89
C LEU A 15 1.55 -5.97 -10.95
N ILE A 16 2.24 -4.98 -11.52
CA ILE A 16 2.88 -3.88 -10.80
C ILE A 16 1.89 -2.72 -10.72
N CYS A 17 1.33 -2.54 -9.53
CA CYS A 17 0.37 -1.51 -9.21
C CYS A 17 1.10 -0.39 -8.47
N ASN A 18 0.81 0.86 -8.83
CA ASN A 18 1.31 2.03 -8.11
C ASN A 18 0.16 3.02 -7.90
N THR A 19 0.09 3.65 -6.73
CA THR A 19 -0.96 4.64 -6.43
C THR A 19 -0.40 5.80 -5.60
N HIS A 20 -1.15 6.91 -5.57
CA HIS A 20 -1.00 7.97 -4.60
C HIS A 20 -2.42 8.34 -4.13
N LEU A 21 -2.78 7.94 -2.90
CA LEU A 21 -4.13 8.15 -2.35
C LEU A 21 -4.32 9.56 -1.80
N TYR A 22 -5.58 9.96 -1.59
CA TYR A 22 -5.90 11.31 -1.14
C TYR A 22 -5.29 11.65 0.24
N PHE A 23 -4.60 12.80 0.31
CA PHE A 23 -3.72 13.15 1.41
C PHE A 23 -4.42 13.67 2.67
N HIS A 24 -5.65 14.18 2.57
CA HIS A 24 -6.25 14.95 3.66
C HIS A 24 -6.36 14.09 4.94
N PRO A 25 -5.87 14.56 6.12
CA PRO A 25 -5.72 13.70 7.31
C PRO A 25 -7.02 13.02 7.75
N THR A 26 -8.14 13.74 7.65
CA THR A 26 -9.47 13.26 8.06
C THR A 26 -10.24 12.49 6.98
N ALA A 27 -9.67 12.30 5.80
CA ALA A 27 -10.36 11.71 4.65
C ALA A 27 -10.09 10.20 4.49
N ASP A 28 -10.08 9.47 5.61
CA ASP A 28 -9.75 8.03 5.61
C ASP A 28 -10.76 7.20 4.79
N ILE A 29 -12.02 7.60 4.80
CA ILE A 29 -13.07 6.95 4.02
C ILE A 29 -12.88 7.16 2.52
N VAL A 30 -12.43 8.34 2.11
CA VAL A 30 -12.10 8.61 0.70
C VAL A 30 -10.98 7.67 0.26
N ARG A 31 -9.96 7.47 1.09
CA ARG A 31 -8.90 6.49 0.83
C ARG A 31 -9.44 5.06 0.77
N CYS A 32 -10.36 4.66 1.66
CA CYS A 32 -11.01 3.34 1.58
C CYS A 32 -11.73 3.15 0.23
N LEU A 33 -12.51 4.13 -0.22
CA LEU A 33 -13.20 4.07 -1.51
C LEU A 33 -12.20 3.96 -2.68
N GLN A 34 -11.11 4.74 -2.65
CA GLN A 34 -10.04 4.64 -3.65
C GLN A 34 -9.38 3.26 -3.64
N VAL A 35 -9.15 2.67 -2.47
CA VAL A 35 -8.62 1.30 -2.32
C VAL A 35 -9.59 0.26 -2.88
N MET A 36 -10.89 0.37 -2.61
CA MET A 36 -11.91 -0.54 -3.15
C MET A 36 -11.91 -0.50 -4.69
N ILE A 37 -11.91 0.69 -5.28
CA ILE A 37 -11.83 0.86 -6.74
C ILE A 37 -10.54 0.25 -7.29
N ALA A 38 -9.41 0.47 -6.62
CA ALA A 38 -8.13 -0.11 -7.01
C ALA A 38 -8.15 -1.64 -6.93
N PHE A 39 -8.72 -2.23 -5.87
CA PHE A 39 -8.88 -3.68 -5.76
C PHE A 39 -9.73 -4.25 -6.89
N GLU A 40 -10.89 -3.66 -7.21
CA GLU A 40 -11.72 -4.14 -8.32
C GLU A 40 -10.97 -4.04 -9.66
N ARG A 41 -10.24 -2.94 -9.89
CA ARG A 41 -9.42 -2.81 -11.09
C ARG A 41 -8.30 -3.86 -11.17
N ILE A 42 -7.65 -4.17 -10.05
CA ILE A 42 -6.62 -5.21 -9.99
C ILE A 42 -7.24 -6.59 -10.26
N LYS A 43 -8.41 -6.89 -9.71
CA LYS A 43 -9.14 -8.14 -9.96
C LYS A 43 -9.52 -8.29 -11.44
N GLU A 44 -10.08 -7.25 -12.06
CA GLU A 44 -10.43 -7.23 -13.48
C GLU A 44 -9.21 -7.59 -14.35
N ILE A 45 -8.09 -6.91 -14.13
CA ILE A 45 -6.86 -7.15 -14.91
C ILE A 45 -6.28 -8.54 -14.61
N LYS A 46 -6.27 -8.96 -13.35
CA LYS A 46 -5.84 -10.32 -12.96
C LYS A 46 -6.66 -11.38 -13.68
N GLN A 47 -7.97 -11.21 -13.76
CA GLN A 47 -8.88 -12.16 -14.39
C GLN A 47 -8.57 -12.33 -15.89
N ILE A 48 -8.27 -11.25 -16.62
CA ILE A 48 -7.87 -11.31 -18.05
C ILE A 48 -6.68 -12.26 -18.27
N TYR A 49 -5.67 -12.23 -17.39
CA TYR A 49 -4.49 -13.09 -17.51
C TYR A 49 -4.74 -14.51 -17.00
N VAL A 50 -5.55 -14.67 -15.94
CA VAL A 50 -5.97 -16.00 -15.46
C VAL A 50 -6.73 -16.76 -16.55
N GLU A 51 -7.62 -16.10 -17.29
CA GLU A 51 -8.34 -16.69 -18.44
C GLU A 51 -7.42 -17.12 -19.58
N GLN A 52 -6.22 -16.52 -19.66
CA GLN A 52 -5.16 -16.92 -20.58
C GLN A 52 -4.24 -18.02 -20.00
N ASN A 53 -4.67 -18.67 -18.92
CA ASN A 53 -3.89 -19.68 -18.18
C ASN A 53 -2.54 -19.15 -17.67
N LYS A 54 -2.47 -17.87 -17.29
CA LYS A 54 -1.28 -17.29 -16.68
C LYS A 54 -1.36 -17.37 -15.16
N ASN A 55 -0.21 -17.57 -14.54
CA ASN A 55 -0.02 -17.39 -13.12
C ASN A 55 0.26 -15.92 -12.83
N VAL A 56 -0.58 -15.29 -12.01
CA VAL A 56 -0.57 -13.84 -11.80
C VAL A 56 -0.20 -13.50 -10.36
N SER A 57 0.89 -12.77 -10.19
CA SER A 57 1.36 -12.24 -8.91
C SER A 57 1.15 -10.73 -8.84
N ILE A 58 0.88 -10.20 -7.64
CA ILE A 58 0.60 -8.77 -7.45
C ILE A 58 1.69 -8.15 -6.58
N ILE A 59 2.20 -6.99 -7.01
CA ILE A 59 2.95 -6.04 -6.19
C ILE A 59 2.23 -4.70 -6.28
N TRP A 60 1.89 -4.11 -5.15
CA TRP A 60 1.20 -2.82 -5.07
C TRP A 60 1.95 -1.86 -4.17
N SER A 61 2.64 -0.90 -4.80
CA SER A 61 3.37 0.16 -4.12
C SER A 61 2.61 1.49 -4.13
N GLY A 62 3.06 2.44 -3.31
CA GLY A 62 2.63 3.82 -3.42
C GLY A 62 2.69 4.59 -2.12
N ASP A 63 2.35 5.87 -2.22
CA ASP A 63 1.96 6.70 -1.08
C ASP A 63 0.47 6.47 -0.83
N PHE A 64 0.16 5.78 0.25
CA PHE A 64 -1.22 5.48 0.60
C PHE A 64 -1.85 6.56 1.47
N ASN A 65 -1.08 7.55 1.95
CA ASN A 65 -1.52 8.53 2.94
C ASN A 65 -2.26 7.88 4.13
N ALA A 66 -1.86 6.65 4.46
CA ALA A 66 -2.51 5.77 5.43
C ALA A 66 -1.46 5.01 6.21
N ASN A 67 -1.54 5.11 7.54
CA ASN A 67 -0.64 4.40 8.44
C ASN A 67 -1.32 3.14 8.99
N VAL A 68 -0.60 2.35 9.79
CA VAL A 68 -1.08 1.06 10.33
C VAL A 68 -2.35 1.15 11.19
N THR A 69 -2.74 2.35 11.61
CA THR A 69 -3.95 2.64 12.40
C THR A 69 -5.07 3.30 11.59
N SER A 70 -4.93 3.36 10.26
CA SER A 70 -5.95 3.87 9.33
C SER A 70 -6.85 2.75 8.82
N LEU A 71 -8.12 3.08 8.53
CA LEU A 71 -9.09 2.16 7.92
C LEU A 71 -8.62 1.69 6.54
N ALA A 72 -8.05 2.60 5.75
CA ALA A 72 -7.55 2.28 4.42
C ALA A 72 -6.39 1.27 4.48
N TYR A 73 -5.45 1.44 5.42
CA TYR A 73 -4.38 0.46 5.62
C TYR A 73 -4.92 -0.91 6.03
N HIS A 74 -5.86 -0.93 6.99
CA HIS A 74 -6.50 -2.18 7.38
C HIS A 74 -7.16 -2.87 6.19
N LEU A 75 -7.95 -2.13 5.40
CA LEU A 75 -8.60 -2.65 4.20
C LEU A 75 -7.61 -3.21 3.18
N ILE A 76 -6.48 -2.54 2.93
CA ILE A 76 -5.46 -3.05 2.00
C ILE A 76 -4.84 -4.34 2.54
N PHE A 77 -4.53 -4.38 3.84
CA PHE A 77 -3.83 -5.49 4.47
C PHE A 77 -4.71 -6.73 4.64
N THR A 78 -5.96 -6.57 5.08
CA THR A 78 -6.88 -7.68 5.37
C THR A 78 -7.82 -8.00 4.21
N GLY A 79 -7.95 -7.08 3.25
CA GLY A 79 -8.98 -7.14 2.21
C GLY A 79 -10.38 -6.83 2.73
N VAL A 80 -10.57 -6.49 4.01
CA VAL A 80 -11.90 -6.30 4.62
C VAL A 80 -12.08 -4.85 5.04
N LEU A 81 -13.21 -4.25 4.66
CA LEU A 81 -13.60 -2.95 5.17
C LEU A 81 -14.11 -3.14 6.60
N LEU A 82 -13.43 -2.54 7.59
CA LEU A 82 -13.98 -2.44 8.94
C LEU A 82 -15.25 -1.61 8.89
N THR A 83 -16.24 -1.96 9.73
CA THR A 83 -17.49 -1.23 9.89
C THR A 83 -17.76 -0.83 11.34
N ASP A 84 -16.79 -1.07 12.23
CA ASP A 84 -16.88 -0.66 13.64
C ASP A 84 -16.87 0.87 13.76
N THR A 85 -18.04 1.41 14.08
CA THR A 85 -18.26 2.85 14.22
C THR A 85 -17.48 3.48 15.38
N ASN A 86 -16.88 2.69 16.27
CA ASN A 86 -16.03 3.21 17.35
C ASN A 86 -14.60 3.56 16.89
N HIS A 87 -14.21 3.21 15.66
CA HIS A 87 -12.89 3.55 15.16
C HIS A 87 -12.77 5.07 14.93
N ARG A 88 -11.63 5.67 15.34
CA ARG A 88 -11.40 7.14 15.36
C ARG A 88 -11.65 7.88 14.03
N SER A 89 -11.56 7.15 12.92
CA SER A 89 -11.76 7.70 11.57
C SER A 89 -13.24 7.83 11.18
N TYR A 90 -14.17 7.28 11.97
CA TYR A 90 -15.60 7.47 11.75
C TYR A 90 -16.10 8.77 12.37
N ASN A 91 -16.89 9.50 11.61
CA ASN A 91 -17.83 10.47 12.12
C ASN A 91 -19.26 10.04 11.73
N GLU A 92 -20.28 10.73 12.25
CA GLU A 92 -21.68 10.34 12.02
C GLU A 92 -22.08 10.29 10.55
N ASP A 93 -21.53 11.18 9.71
CA ASP A 93 -21.82 11.22 8.28
C ASP A 93 -21.13 10.05 7.53
N TYR A 94 -19.90 9.73 7.90
CA TYR A 94 -19.16 8.60 7.34
C TYR A 94 -19.72 7.24 7.77
N ALA A 95 -20.19 7.13 9.01
CA ALA A 95 -20.83 5.92 9.51
C ALA A 95 -22.09 5.58 8.70
N LYS A 96 -22.84 6.59 8.26
CA LYS A 96 -24.00 6.37 7.37
C LYS A 96 -23.57 5.86 6.00
N ILE A 97 -22.49 6.41 5.43
CA ILE A 97 -21.97 5.99 4.12
C ILE A 97 -21.47 4.54 4.16
N ILE A 98 -20.72 4.14 5.19
CA ILE A 98 -20.03 2.84 5.23
C ILE A 98 -20.89 1.70 5.77
N LYS A 99 -21.92 1.99 6.59
CA LYS A 99 -22.81 0.94 7.12
C LYS A 99 -23.43 0.06 6.02
N ASP A 100 -23.60 0.59 4.82
CA ASP A 100 -24.18 -0.12 3.68
C ASP A 100 -23.12 -0.86 2.83
N PHE A 101 -21.82 -0.69 3.11
CA PHE A 101 -20.73 -1.37 2.40
C PHE A 101 -20.20 -2.55 3.22
N ASP A 102 -20.74 -3.74 2.94
CA ASP A 102 -20.07 -5.01 3.29
C ASP A 102 -19.06 -5.36 2.19
N TYR A 103 -17.87 -4.74 2.25
CA TYR A 103 -16.83 -4.94 1.25
C TYR A 103 -15.75 -5.91 1.72
N LYS A 104 -15.52 -6.94 0.89
CA LYS A 104 -14.41 -7.88 1.04
C LYS A 104 -13.73 -8.14 -0.30
N SER A 105 -12.43 -7.92 -0.35
CA SER A 105 -11.55 -8.33 -1.42
C SER A 105 -11.03 -9.75 -1.20
N SER A 106 -10.90 -10.51 -2.28
CA SER A 106 -10.22 -11.81 -2.30
C SER A 106 -8.71 -11.69 -2.50
N ILE A 107 -8.20 -10.47 -2.67
CA ILE A 107 -6.77 -10.19 -2.79
C ILE A 107 -6.18 -10.15 -1.38
N GLU A 108 -5.27 -11.07 -1.10
CA GLU A 108 -4.51 -11.14 0.15
C GLU A 108 -3.10 -10.61 -0.11
N LEU A 109 -2.71 -9.56 0.62
CA LEU A 109 -1.39 -8.94 0.50
C LEU A 109 -0.67 -8.92 1.85
N SER A 110 0.65 -8.86 1.79
CA SER A 110 1.51 -8.59 2.94
C SER A 110 2.44 -7.42 2.63
N THR A 111 2.99 -6.81 3.66
CA THR A 111 3.96 -5.71 3.54
C THR A 111 4.93 -5.78 4.72
N TYR A 112 6.12 -5.24 4.53
CA TYR A 112 7.00 -4.91 5.64
C TYR A 112 6.70 -3.48 6.09
N SER A 113 6.28 -3.30 7.34
CA SER A 113 5.85 -2.01 7.89
C SER A 113 6.66 -1.54 9.10
N ASN A 114 7.73 -2.24 9.48
CA ASN A 114 8.56 -1.89 10.62
C ASN A 114 9.60 -0.80 10.25
N TYR A 115 9.08 0.38 9.89
CA TYR A 115 9.84 1.62 9.70
C TYR A 115 9.45 2.61 10.79
N ALA A 116 10.38 3.51 11.18
CA ALA A 116 10.03 4.62 12.07
C ALA A 116 9.12 5.63 11.37
N TYR A 117 9.45 5.94 10.11
CA TYR A 117 8.70 6.85 9.23
C TYR A 117 9.15 6.63 7.78
N THR A 118 8.26 6.96 6.85
CA THR A 118 8.56 7.06 5.42
C THR A 118 8.39 8.50 4.92
N ASN A 119 7.58 9.32 5.60
CA ASN A 119 7.53 10.78 5.43
C ASN A 119 8.00 11.47 6.71
N TYR A 120 8.82 12.52 6.59
CA TYR A 120 9.32 13.28 7.73
C TYR A 120 9.34 14.79 7.46
N MET A 121 8.27 15.46 7.88
CA MET A 121 8.06 16.90 7.81
C MET A 121 8.06 17.51 9.21
N LEU A 122 8.22 18.83 9.31
CA LEU A 122 8.31 19.55 10.60
C LEU A 122 7.16 19.22 11.57
N ASN A 123 5.94 19.09 11.05
CA ASN A 123 4.73 18.87 11.85
C ASN A 123 4.10 17.49 11.64
N TYR A 124 4.77 16.59 10.92
CA TYR A 124 4.23 15.27 10.63
C TYR A 124 5.36 14.29 10.31
N HIS A 125 5.30 13.11 10.93
CA HIS A 125 6.13 11.97 10.55
C HIS A 125 5.30 10.70 10.69
N GLY A 126 5.46 9.79 9.74
CA GLY A 126 4.67 8.56 9.73
C GLY A 126 5.05 7.63 8.60
N VAL A 127 4.59 6.38 8.71
CA VAL A 127 4.71 5.36 7.67
C VAL A 127 3.44 5.39 6.83
N ILE A 128 3.53 6.03 5.67
CA ILE A 128 2.41 6.16 4.71
C ILE A 128 2.75 5.57 3.33
N ASP A 129 4.01 5.27 3.09
CA ASP A 129 4.50 4.62 1.88
C ASP A 129 4.69 3.13 2.13
N HIS A 130 4.13 2.30 1.26
CA HIS A 130 4.15 0.84 1.44
C HIS A 130 4.44 0.12 0.12
N ILE A 131 5.02 -1.08 0.22
CA ILE A 131 5.11 -2.04 -0.88
C ILE A 131 4.38 -3.30 -0.43
N PHE A 132 3.12 -3.42 -0.84
CA PHE A 132 2.33 -4.61 -0.65
C PHE A 132 2.66 -5.66 -1.72
N TYR A 133 2.65 -6.94 -1.35
CA TYR A 133 2.93 -8.05 -2.26
C TYR A 133 2.09 -9.28 -1.91
N ASP A 134 1.83 -10.14 -2.90
CA ASP A 134 1.15 -11.42 -2.69
C ASP A 134 2.07 -12.40 -1.95
N ALA A 135 1.78 -12.66 -0.66
CA ALA A 135 2.60 -13.52 0.19
C ALA A 135 2.57 -15.01 -0.21
N LYS A 136 1.61 -15.42 -1.05
CA LYS A 136 1.59 -16.78 -1.62
C LYS A 136 2.57 -16.92 -2.79
N LYS A 137 3.03 -15.80 -3.34
CA LYS A 137 3.92 -15.73 -4.52
C LYS A 137 5.31 -15.18 -4.21
N PHE A 138 5.43 -14.42 -3.13
CA PHE A 138 6.67 -13.78 -2.73
C PHE A 138 7.00 -14.04 -1.26
N LYS A 139 8.28 -14.29 -1.01
CA LYS A 139 8.86 -14.33 0.33
C LYS A 139 9.71 -13.08 0.55
N PHE A 140 9.37 -12.31 1.57
CA PHE A 140 10.19 -11.18 2.00
C PHE A 140 11.55 -11.66 2.52
N GLN A 141 12.63 -11.04 2.02
CA GLN A 141 14.00 -11.36 2.44
C GLN A 141 14.53 -10.29 3.39
N ARG A 142 14.51 -9.03 2.94
CA ARG A 142 15.02 -7.88 3.70
C ARG A 142 14.48 -6.57 3.17
N CYS A 143 14.56 -5.54 3.99
CA CYS A 143 14.48 -4.15 3.55
C CYS A 143 15.89 -3.55 3.45
N ILE A 144 16.09 -2.62 2.53
CA ILE A 144 17.29 -1.78 2.55
C ILE A 144 17.13 -0.76 3.68
N PRO A 145 18.13 -0.57 4.56
CA PRO A 145 18.04 0.40 5.64
C PRO A 145 17.79 1.82 5.13
N MET A 146 16.88 2.52 5.80
CA MET A 146 16.66 3.97 5.62
C MET A 146 17.84 4.77 6.20
N PRO A 147 18.03 6.04 5.80
CA PRO A 147 18.93 6.94 6.51
C PRO A 147 18.64 6.98 8.02
N THR A 148 19.67 7.19 8.82
CA THR A 148 19.56 7.28 10.27
C THR A 148 18.73 8.50 10.68
N HIS A 149 18.18 8.47 11.90
CA HIS A 149 17.42 9.62 12.42
C HIS A 149 18.24 10.91 12.46
N GLU A 150 19.53 10.82 12.78
CA GLU A 150 20.46 11.95 12.77
C GLU A 150 20.59 12.55 11.37
N GLU A 151 20.77 11.73 10.33
CA GLU A 151 20.85 12.20 8.94
C GLU A 151 19.54 12.84 8.45
N VAL A 152 18.39 12.29 8.86
CA VAL A 152 17.06 12.83 8.49
C VAL A 152 16.78 14.16 9.16
N THR A 153 17.26 14.35 10.41
CA THR A 153 16.96 15.53 11.23
C THR A 153 18.05 16.59 11.24
N GLU A 154 19.18 16.35 10.54
CA GLU A 154 20.31 17.29 10.44
C GLU A 154 19.86 18.72 10.07
N PHE A 155 18.86 18.83 9.19
CA PHE A 155 18.26 20.10 8.76
C PHE A 155 16.84 20.31 9.30
N THR A 156 16.54 19.79 10.50
CA THR A 156 15.24 19.80 11.19
C THR A 156 14.19 18.87 10.60
N ALA A 157 13.97 18.91 9.28
CA ALA A 157 13.01 18.08 8.57
C ALA A 157 13.44 17.88 7.11
N LEU A 158 12.66 17.10 6.36
CA LEU A 158 12.83 16.91 4.93
C LEU A 158 11.86 17.81 4.12
N PRO A 159 12.16 18.13 2.85
CA PRO A 159 13.41 17.85 2.15
C PRO A 159 14.59 18.70 2.69
N SER A 160 15.82 18.32 2.32
CA SER A 160 17.05 19.02 2.70
C SER A 160 18.05 19.07 1.54
N CYS A 161 19.20 19.71 1.76
CA CYS A 161 20.27 19.73 0.75
C CYS A 161 20.92 18.36 0.49
N LYS A 162 20.72 17.38 1.38
CA LYS A 162 21.22 16.00 1.25
C LYS A 162 20.13 15.02 0.79
N ILE A 163 18.88 15.27 1.15
CA ILE A 163 17.74 14.38 0.88
C ILE A 163 16.67 15.18 0.13
N PRO A 164 16.45 14.91 -1.17
CA PRO A 164 15.70 15.81 -2.06
C PRO A 164 14.17 15.68 -1.98
N SER A 165 13.63 14.82 -1.11
CA SER A 165 12.20 14.61 -0.90
C SER A 165 11.89 14.59 0.59
N ASP A 166 10.67 14.98 0.93
CA ASP A 166 10.05 14.79 2.24
C ASP A 166 9.73 13.32 2.57
N HIS A 167 9.76 12.45 1.55
CA HIS A 167 9.65 11.00 1.69
C HIS A 167 10.99 10.29 1.54
N LEU A 168 11.13 9.17 2.24
CA LEU A 168 12.24 8.24 2.13
C LEU A 168 11.83 7.05 1.25
N ALA A 169 12.73 6.66 0.35
CA ALA A 169 12.49 5.56 -0.58
C ALA A 169 12.36 4.22 0.16
N VAL A 170 11.19 3.59 0.06
CA VAL A 170 10.97 2.22 0.54
C VAL A 170 11.58 1.24 -0.46
N VAL A 171 12.55 0.45 -0.03
CA VAL A 171 13.21 -0.56 -0.88
C VAL A 171 13.23 -1.90 -0.17
N VAL A 172 12.66 -2.92 -0.81
CA VAL A 172 12.56 -4.28 -0.28
C VAL A 172 13.09 -5.30 -1.28
N GLU A 173 13.62 -6.40 -0.77
CA GLU A 173 13.95 -7.58 -1.55
C GLU A 173 12.91 -8.67 -1.34
N LEU A 174 12.34 -9.13 -2.45
CA LEU A 174 11.36 -10.20 -2.50
C LEU A 174 11.92 -11.36 -3.33
N GLU A 175 11.80 -12.57 -2.80
CA GLU A 175 12.11 -13.81 -3.51
C GLU A 175 10.82 -14.37 -4.10
N ILE A 176 10.83 -14.74 -5.38
CA ILE A 176 9.70 -15.42 -6.03
C ILE A 176 9.64 -16.87 -5.52
N ILE A 177 8.48 -17.26 -4.99
CA ILE A 177 8.21 -18.65 -4.58
C ILE A 177 7.88 -19.45 -5.83
N LYS A 178 8.62 -20.54 -6.06
CA LYS A 178 8.41 -21.48 -7.17
C LYS A 178 7.42 -22.58 -6.83
#